data_AF-A0A7V2TQP1-F1
#
_entry.id   AF-A0A7V2TQP1-F1
#
_cell.length_a   1.000
_cell.length_b   1.000
_cell.length_c   1.000
_cell.angle_alpha   90.00
_cell.angle_beta   90.00
_cell.angle_gamma   90.00
#
_symmetry.space_group_name_H-M   'P 1'
#
loop_
_entity.id
_entity.type
_entity.pdbx_description
1 polymer ?
#
loop_
_entity_poly.entity_id
_entity_poly.type
_entity_poly.pdbx_seq_one_letter_code
_entity_poly.pdbx_strand_id
1 'polypeptide(L)'
;MARILKLLGAALAVPVMLFVGVLYHYFPGYNFRVVEKGVFYGSRQMSGAALERTIHKRGIRTVINLRGENPDAPWYQEEVEVCRRAGVQHISFGWSKNSINHHGHQV
;
A
#
# COMPACT_ATOMS: atom_id res chain seq x y z
N MET A 1 -31.56 -8.31 33.79
CA MET A 1 -30.97 -9.07 32.67
C MET A 1 -30.44 -8.18 31.54
N ALA A 2 -31.30 -7.42 30.83
CA ALA A 2 -30.90 -6.69 29.61
C ALA A 2 -29.85 -5.58 29.82
N ARG A 3 -29.85 -4.86 30.95
CA ARG A 3 -28.83 -3.86 31.28
C ARG A 3 -27.44 -4.46 31.50
N ILE A 4 -27.38 -5.60 32.20
CA ILE A 4 -26.12 -6.32 32.48
C ILE A 4 -25.54 -6.87 31.18
N LEU A 5 -26.36 -7.44 30.29
CA LEU A 5 -25.91 -7.88 28.96
C LEU A 5 -25.34 -6.74 28.11
N LYS A 6 -25.98 -5.56 28.12
CA LYS A 6 -25.48 -4.37 27.40
C LYS A 6 -24.13 -3.88 27.95
N LEU A 7 -23.98 -3.87 29.28
CA LEU A 7 -22.72 -3.47 29.93
C LEU A 7 -21.58 -4.45 29.63
N LEU A 8 -21.86 -5.76 29.63
CA LEU A 8 -20.89 -6.78 29.25
C LEU A 8 -20.49 -6.69 27.77
N GLY A 9 -21.47 -6.44 26.88
CA GLY A 9 -21.21 -6.21 25.46
C GLY A 9 -20.33 -4.98 25.22
N ALA A 10 -20.60 -3.87 25.90
CA ALA A 10 -19.79 -2.65 25.82
C ALA A 10 -18.36 -2.87 26.38
N ALA A 11 -18.23 -3.62 27.48
CA ALA A 11 -16.95 -3.95 28.08
C ALA A 11 -16.07 -4.81 27.15
N LEU A 12 -16.66 -5.69 26.34
CA LEU A 12 -15.94 -6.49 25.35
C LEU A 12 -15.65 -5.72 24.04
N ALA A 13 -16.49 -4.77 23.67
CA ALA A 13 -16.33 -4.00 22.43
C ALA A 13 -15.03 -3.17 22.42
N VAL A 14 -14.67 -2.57 23.55
CA VAL A 14 -13.44 -1.76 23.67
C VAL A 14 -12.16 -2.58 23.40
N PRO A 15 -11.88 -3.70 24.10
CA PRO A 15 -10.69 -4.49 23.84
C PRO A 15 -10.70 -5.11 22.44
N VAL A 16 -11.86 -5.50 21.89
CA VAL A 16 -11.96 -5.97 20.50
C VAL A 16 -11.59 -4.86 19.52
N MET A 17 -12.10 -3.64 19.70
CA MET A 17 -11.78 -2.51 18.84
C MET A 17 -10.29 -2.15 18.91
N LEU A 18 -9.70 -2.16 20.12
CA LEU A 18 -8.26 -1.97 20.30
C LEU A 18 -7.45 -3.07 19.60
N PHE A 19 -7.86 -4.33 19.73
CA PHE A 19 -7.20 -5.46 19.10
C PHE A 19 -7.25 -5.37 17.56
N VAL A 20 -8.41 -5.04 16.99
CA VAL A 20 -8.54 -4.79 15.54
C VAL A 20 -7.63 -3.63 15.10
N GLY A 21 -7.55 -2.56 15.90
CA GLY A 21 -6.62 -1.45 15.64
C GLY A 21 -5.15 -1.89 15.62
N VAL A 22 -4.73 -2.73 16.56
CA VAL A 22 -3.39 -3.32 16.60
C VAL A 22 -3.14 -4.19 15.37
N LEU A 23 -4.09 -5.06 15.01
CA LEU A 23 -3.96 -5.90 13.81
C LEU A 23 -3.81 -5.05 12.56
N TYR A 24 -4.64 -4.02 12.39
CA TYR A 24 -4.57 -3.13 11.23
C TYR A 24 -3.23 -2.37 11.15
N HIS A 25 -2.66 -1.97 12.30
CA HIS A 25 -1.38 -1.27 12.35
C HIS A 25 -0.20 -2.17 11.99
N TYR A 26 -0.15 -3.39 12.53
CA TYR A 26 0.98 -4.31 12.36
C TYR A 26 0.89 -5.15 11.09
N PHE A 27 -0.32 -5.39 10.56
CA PHE A 27 -0.57 -6.22 9.38
C PHE A 27 -1.28 -5.44 8.28
N PRO A 28 -0.64 -4.41 7.69
CA PRO A 28 -1.30 -3.53 6.73
C PRO A 28 -1.49 -4.17 5.34
N GLY A 29 -1.22 -5.47 5.17
CA GLY A 29 -1.48 -6.25 3.95
C GLY A 29 -0.51 -6.04 2.79
N TYR A 30 0.26 -4.95 2.78
CA TYR A 30 1.18 -4.63 1.70
C TYR A 30 2.65 -5.04 1.93
N ASN A 31 2.97 -5.79 2.99
CA ASN A 31 4.32 -6.35 3.25
C ASN A 31 5.48 -5.37 3.03
N PHE A 32 5.39 -4.15 3.57
CA PHE A 32 6.45 -3.16 3.42
C PHE A 32 7.69 -3.56 4.21
N ARG A 33 8.84 -3.52 3.54
CA ARG A 33 10.14 -3.87 4.10
C ARG A 33 11.19 -2.85 3.69
N VAL A 34 12.12 -2.59 4.61
CA VAL A 34 13.32 -1.82 4.32
C VAL A 34 14.35 -2.79 3.75
N VAL A 35 14.80 -2.54 2.52
CA VAL A 35 15.93 -3.27 1.93
C VAL A 35 17.22 -2.56 2.29
N GLU A 36 17.23 -1.24 2.08
CA GLU A 36 18.30 -0.34 2.48
C GLU A 36 17.70 0.97 3.01
N LYS A 37 18.07 1.33 4.24
CA LYS A 37 17.46 2.44 4.96
C LYS A 37 17.77 3.77 4.26
N GLY A 38 16.72 4.47 3.84
CA GLY A 38 16.82 5.78 3.18
C GLY A 38 17.06 5.70 1.67
N VAL A 39 17.23 4.50 1.12
CA VAL A 39 17.58 4.28 -0.29
C VAL A 39 16.54 3.41 -0.98
N PHE A 40 16.28 2.20 -0.46
CA PHE A 40 15.47 1.21 -1.16
C PHE A 40 14.50 0.47 -0.23
N TYR A 41 13.24 0.45 -0.64
CA TYR A 41 12.13 -0.16 0.07
C TYR A 41 11.37 -1.07 -0.88
N GLY A 42 10.81 -2.15 -0.35
CA GLY A 42 9.96 -3.07 -1.11
C GLY A 42 8.58 -3.18 -0.46
N SER A 43 7.55 -3.35 -1.27
CA SER A 43 6.20 -3.67 -0.80
C SER A 43 5.44 -4.47 -1.87
N ARG A 44 4.37 -5.12 -1.45
CA ARG A 44 3.25 -5.41 -2.35
C ARG A 44 2.55 -4.11 -2.72
N GLN A 45 1.60 -4.22 -3.63
CA GLN A 45 0.75 -3.12 -4.02
C GLN A 45 0.03 -2.50 -2.82
N MET A 46 0.13 -1.17 -2.71
CA MET A 46 -0.56 -0.37 -1.71
C MET A 46 -1.83 0.23 -2.30
N SER A 47 -2.79 0.61 -1.45
CA SER A 47 -3.80 1.60 -1.85
C SER A 47 -3.14 2.96 -2.03
N GLY A 48 -3.79 3.88 -2.74
CA GLY A 48 -3.25 5.21 -2.99
C GLY A 48 -2.96 5.99 -1.71
N ALA A 49 -3.88 5.96 -0.75
CA ALA A 49 -3.68 6.61 0.55
C ALA A 49 -2.49 6.03 1.34
N ALA A 50 -2.27 4.71 1.26
CA ALA A 50 -1.13 4.07 1.91
C ALA A 50 0.19 4.41 1.20
N LEU A 51 0.18 4.47 -0.13
CA LEU A 51 1.33 4.88 -0.93
C LEU A 51 1.71 6.33 -0.66
N GLU A 52 0.75 7.26 -0.72
CA GLU A 52 0.97 8.69 -0.46
C GLU A 52 1.57 8.92 0.93
N ARG A 53 0.98 8.32 1.97
CA ARG A 53 1.54 8.37 3.33
C ARG A 53 2.97 7.84 3.39
N THR A 54 3.25 6.76 2.65
CA THR A 54 4.57 6.14 2.63
C THR A 54 5.59 7.02 1.91
N ILE A 55 5.21 7.64 0.79
CA ILE A 55 6.04 8.60 0.04
C ILE A 55 6.47 9.73 0.96
N HIS A 56 5.52 10.40 1.62
CA HIS A 56 5.82 11.52 2.50
C HIS A 56 6.64 11.08 3.73
N LYS A 57 6.25 9.98 4.38
CA LYS A 57 6.92 9.50 5.61
C LYS A 57 8.36 9.05 5.35
N ARG A 58 8.67 8.56 4.15
CA ARG A 58 9.98 7.98 3.83
C ARG A 58 10.82 8.86 2.91
N GLY A 59 10.27 9.95 2.37
CA GLY A 59 10.96 10.79 1.39
C GLY A 59 11.23 10.07 0.08
N ILE A 60 10.31 9.20 -0.37
CA ILE A 60 10.46 8.46 -1.63
C ILE A 60 10.41 9.46 -2.79
N ARG A 61 11.34 9.34 -3.73
CA ARG A 61 11.39 10.18 -4.95
C ARG A 61 11.00 9.43 -6.22
N THR A 62 11.01 8.10 -6.16
CA THR A 62 10.70 7.22 -7.29
C THR A 62 9.94 6.01 -6.80
N VAL A 63 8.82 5.71 -7.44
CA VAL A 63 8.05 4.48 -7.27
C VAL A 63 8.28 3.60 -8.50
N ILE A 64 8.69 2.35 -8.26
CA ILE A 64 8.94 1.37 -9.30
C ILE A 64 7.83 0.32 -9.27
N ASN A 65 7.02 0.29 -10.33
CA ASN A 65 5.96 -0.69 -10.54
C ASN A 65 6.52 -1.87 -11.35
N LEU A 66 6.56 -3.06 -10.75
CA LEU A 66 7.05 -4.27 -11.41
C LEU A 66 5.96 -5.04 -12.18
N ARG A 67 4.70 -4.58 -12.14
CA ARG A 67 3.57 -5.24 -12.83
C ARG A 67 3.40 -4.76 -14.28
N GLY A 68 4.19 -3.80 -14.71
CA GLY A 68 4.04 -3.13 -16.00
C GLY A 68 2.93 -2.08 -16.01
N GLU A 69 2.84 -1.38 -17.13
CA GLU A 69 1.78 -0.41 -17.38
C GLU A 69 0.41 -1.08 -17.45
N ASN A 70 -0.60 -0.43 -16.87
CA ASN A 70 -1.96 -0.95 -16.87
C ASN A 70 -2.96 0.22 -16.83
N PRO A 71 -3.00 1.07 -17.87
CA PRO A 71 -3.69 2.36 -17.83
C PRO A 71 -5.19 2.26 -17.55
N ASP A 72 -5.82 1.12 -17.88
CA ASP A 72 -7.25 0.89 -17.66
C ASP A 72 -7.57 0.33 -16.26
N ALA A 73 -6.55 -0.06 -15.50
CA ALA A 73 -6.76 -0.64 -14.19
C ALA A 73 -6.87 0.43 -13.10
N PRO A 74 -7.93 0.41 -12.26
CA PRO A 74 -8.13 1.42 -11.21
C PRO A 74 -6.94 1.56 -10.27
N TRP A 75 -6.29 0.44 -9.95
CA TRP A 75 -5.13 0.42 -9.07
C TRP A 75 -3.90 1.14 -9.66
N TYR A 76 -3.75 1.11 -10.98
CA TYR A 76 -2.63 1.72 -11.69
C TYR A 76 -2.86 3.23 -11.82
N GLN A 77 -4.08 3.61 -12.20
CA GLN A 77 -4.48 5.02 -12.24
C GLN A 77 -4.31 5.68 -10.87
N GLU A 78 -4.73 5.00 -9.79
CA GLU A 78 -4.55 5.51 -8.43
C GLU A 78 -3.07 5.67 -8.06
N GLU A 79 -2.23 4.69 -8.40
CA GLU A 79 -0.79 4.74 -8.15
C GLU A 79 -0.09 5.88 -8.92
N VAL A 80 -0.40 6.02 -10.21
CA VAL A 80 0.13 7.11 -11.06
C VAL A 80 -0.33 8.47 -10.56
N GLU A 81 -1.62 8.61 -10.23
CA GLU A 81 -2.18 9.88 -9.74
C GLU A 81 -1.57 10.29 -8.39
N VAL A 82 -1.37 9.34 -7.48
CA VAL A 82 -0.64 9.59 -6.21
C VAL A 82 0.78 10.05 -6.49
N CYS A 83 1.49 9.37 -7.39
CA CYS A 83 2.86 9.75 -7.74
C CYS A 83 2.92 11.16 -8.34
N ARG A 84 1.97 11.47 -9.23
CA ARG A 84 1.81 12.79 -9.86
C ARG A 84 1.54 13.88 -8.83
N ARG A 85 0.58 13.68 -7.93
CA ARG A 85 0.24 14.65 -6.87
C ARG A 85 1.40 14.87 -5.90
N ALA A 86 2.14 13.82 -5.58
CA ALA A 86 3.31 13.89 -4.69
C ALA A 86 4.57 14.42 -5.37
N GLY A 87 4.56 14.61 -6.70
CA GLY A 87 5.72 15.07 -7.47
C GLY A 87 6.86 14.06 -7.53
N VAL A 88 6.56 12.76 -7.46
CA VAL A 88 7.55 11.68 -7.51
C VAL A 88 7.49 10.96 -8.85
N GLN A 89 8.61 10.39 -9.28
CA GLN A 89 8.67 9.63 -10.52
C GLN A 89 7.94 8.29 -10.35
N HIS A 90 7.17 7.91 -11.36
CA HIS A 90 6.60 6.57 -11.48
C HIS A 90 7.22 5.88 -12.69
N ILE A 91 7.83 4.71 -12.47
CA ILE A 91 8.50 3.94 -13.52
C ILE A 91 7.91 2.54 -13.53
N SER A 92 7.44 2.09 -14.69
CA SER A 92 6.85 0.77 -14.84
C SER A 92 7.75 -0.17 -15.61
N PHE A 93 7.99 -1.35 -15.04
CA PHE A 93 8.64 -2.47 -15.70
C PHE A 93 7.62 -3.59 -15.82
N GLY A 94 7.38 -4.07 -17.04
CA GLY A 94 6.53 -5.24 -17.32
C GLY A 94 7.21 -6.55 -16.93
N TRP A 95 7.61 -6.71 -15.67
CA TRP A 95 8.28 -7.92 -15.22
C TRP A 95 7.25 -8.96 -14.78
N SER A 96 7.53 -10.21 -15.10
CA SER A 96 6.77 -11.35 -14.62
C SER A 96 7.74 -12.37 -14.02
N LYS A 97 7.20 -13.35 -13.28
CA LYS A 97 8.00 -14.44 -12.72
C LYS A 97 8.90 -15.13 -13.77
N ASN A 98 8.46 -15.16 -15.02
CA ASN A 98 9.11 -15.91 -16.10
C ASN A 98 9.81 -15.02 -17.14
N SER A 99 9.72 -13.69 -17.05
CA SER A 99 10.29 -12.78 -18.06
C SER A 99 10.58 -11.40 -17.47
N ILE A 100 11.76 -10.86 -17.83
CA ILE A 100 12.22 -9.51 -17.48
C ILE A 100 11.84 -8.50 -18.59
N ASN A 101 11.36 -8.95 -19.75
CA ASN A 101 11.09 -8.08 -20.90
C ASN A 101 9.67 -8.26 -21.44
N HIS A 102 8.64 -7.87 -20.69
CA HIS A 102 7.31 -7.68 -21.27
C HIS A 102 7.17 -6.23 -21.75
N HIS A 103 7.72 -5.92 -22.93
CA HIS A 103 7.42 -4.68 -23.65
C HIS A 103 6.03 -4.79 -24.29
N GLY A 104 4.99 -4.41 -23.57
CA GLY A 104 3.67 -4.17 -24.15
C GLY A 104 3.48 -2.68 -24.43
N HIS A 105 3.85 -2.25 -25.65
CA HIS A 105 3.73 -0.90 -26.26
C HIS A 105 4.69 0.18 -25.72
N GLN A 106 5.70 0.68 -26.46
CA GLN A 106 5.76 1.61 -27.62
C GLN A 106 5.40 3.07 -27.28
N VAL A 107 6.43 3.94 -27.38
CA VAL A 107 6.44 5.42 -27.58
C VAL A 107 5.28 6.25 -27.04
#